data_AF-A0A6L7LP10-F1
#
_entry.id   AF-A0A6L7LP10-F1
#
_cell.length_a   1.000
_cell.length_b   1.000
_cell.length_c   1.000
_cell.angle_alpha   90.00
_cell.angle_beta   90.00
_cell.angle_gamma   90.00
#
_symmetry.space_group_name_H-M   'P 1'
#
loop_
_entity.id
_entity.type
_entity.pdbx_description
1 polymer ?
#
loop_
_entity_poly.entity_id
_entity_poly.type
_entity_poly.pdbx_seq_one_letter_code
_entity_poly.pdbx_strand_id
1 'polypeptide(L)'
;MNDNVLGIIAGLQRAHCGLTCGTAFPATPDAPTNGPGHAEIAHANGAEGRRMTSADELRPALEASLASDKPAVMDVPIVNNPTRATGHRNILDVRSSDMVLSHVST
;
A
#
# COMPACT_ATOMS: atom_id res chain seq x y z
N MET A 1 3.38 4.18 -0.08
CA MET A 1 2.41 3.36 -0.81
C MET A 1 1.26 3.09 0.12
N ASN A 2 0.06 3.47 -0.28
CA ASN A 2 -1.14 3.41 0.53
C ASN A 2 -2.20 2.65 -0.26
N ASP A 3 -2.46 1.40 0.12
CA ASP A 3 -3.47 0.52 -0.48
C ASP A 3 -4.74 0.41 0.38
N ASN A 4 -4.84 1.19 1.48
CA ASN A 4 -5.97 1.15 2.43
C ASN A 4 -6.31 -0.26 2.93
N VAL A 5 -5.31 -1.15 3.01
CA VAL A 5 -5.45 -2.53 3.51
C VAL A 5 -4.13 -2.98 4.14
N LEU A 6 -4.16 -4.08 4.90
CA LEU A 6 -2.95 -4.83 5.21
C LEU A 6 -2.66 -5.78 4.05
N GLY A 7 -2.26 -5.23 2.89
CA GLY A 7 -2.43 -5.84 1.57
C GLY A 7 -1.98 -7.28 1.44
N ILE A 8 -0.76 -7.58 1.90
CA ILE A 8 -0.21 -8.95 1.87
C ILE A 8 -1.04 -9.92 2.72
N ILE A 9 -1.39 -9.53 3.95
CA ILE A 9 -2.15 -10.40 4.86
C ILE A 9 -3.56 -10.59 4.32
N ALA A 10 -4.18 -9.51 3.84
CA ALA A 10 -5.52 -9.53 3.28
C ALA A 10 -5.60 -10.47 2.06
N GLY A 11 -4.65 -10.38 1.13
CA GLY A 11 -4.64 -11.26 -0.04
C GLY A 11 -4.32 -12.72 0.30
N LEU A 12 -3.52 -12.98 1.33
CA LEU A 12 -3.32 -14.36 1.83
C LEU A 12 -4.58 -14.92 2.50
N GLN A 13 -5.27 -14.14 3.35
CA GLN A 13 -6.55 -14.57 3.92
C GLN A 13 -7.58 -14.84 2.83
N ARG A 14 -7.66 -13.97 1.82
CA ARG A 14 -8.57 -14.14 0.69
C ARG A 14 -8.24 -15.41 -0.10
N ALA A 15 -6.97 -15.68 -0.37
CA ALA A 15 -6.53 -16.86 -1.10
C ALA A 15 -6.84 -18.18 -0.36
N HIS A 16 -6.59 -18.23 0.95
CA HIS A 16 -6.70 -19.46 1.74
C HIS A 16 -8.08 -19.70 2.35
N CYS A 17 -8.80 -18.64 2.71
CA CYS A 17 -10.04 -18.72 3.48
C CYS A 17 -11.25 -18.15 2.72
N GLY A 18 -11.06 -17.57 1.53
CA GLY A 18 -12.13 -16.95 0.76
C GLY A 18 -12.66 -15.63 1.34
N LEU A 19 -12.10 -15.15 2.44
CA LEU A 19 -12.53 -13.95 3.17
C LEU A 19 -11.34 -13.13 3.66
N THR A 20 -11.60 -11.86 4.00
CA THR A 20 -10.67 -10.98 4.73
C THR A 20 -11.21 -10.71 6.13
N CYS A 21 -10.37 -10.76 7.15
CA CYS A 21 -10.76 -10.53 8.54
C CYS A 21 -9.75 -9.61 9.23
N GLY A 22 -10.20 -8.39 9.56
CA GLY A 22 -9.39 -7.38 10.27
C GLY A 22 -8.26 -6.76 9.45
N THR A 23 -8.23 -6.98 8.14
CA THR A 23 -7.12 -6.59 7.25
C THR A 23 -7.52 -5.65 6.13
N ALA A 24 -8.81 -5.34 5.99
CA ALA A 24 -9.32 -4.41 4.99
C ALA A 24 -10.07 -3.27 5.68
N PHE A 25 -9.88 -2.06 5.18
CA PHE A 25 -10.56 -0.87 5.66
C PHE A 25 -11.62 -0.43 4.63
N PRO A 26 -12.72 0.23 5.05
CA PRO A 26 -13.77 0.64 4.12
C PRO A 26 -13.32 1.66 3.05
N ALA A 27 -13.96 1.59 1.88
CA ALA A 27 -13.71 2.39 0.66
C ALA A 27 -12.33 2.21 0.01
N THR A 28 -12.05 2.99 -1.04
CA THR A 28 -10.88 2.81 -1.90
C THR A 28 -9.66 3.58 -1.36
N PRO A 29 -8.43 3.24 -1.78
CA PRO A 29 -7.22 3.97 -1.40
C PRO A 29 -7.23 5.45 -1.80
N ASP A 30 -7.93 5.76 -2.89
CA ASP A 30 -8.09 7.10 -3.45
C ASP A 30 -9.17 7.91 -2.71
N ALA A 31 -10.12 7.24 -2.06
CA ALA A 31 -11.17 7.87 -1.26
C ALA A 31 -11.49 7.03 -0.01
N PRO A 32 -10.55 6.88 0.94
CA PRO A 32 -10.76 6.04 2.10
C PRO A 32 -11.84 6.66 2.99
N THR A 33 -12.77 5.86 3.51
CA THR A 33 -13.81 6.36 4.43
C THR A 33 -13.18 6.83 5.73
N ASN A 34 -12.16 6.10 6.17
CA ASN A 34 -11.37 6.39 7.34
C ASN A 34 -9.90 6.14 6.98
N GLY A 35 -8.99 6.98 7.47
CA GLY A 35 -7.57 6.80 7.22
C GLY A 35 -6.78 8.04 7.60
N PRO A 36 -5.48 7.90 7.92
CA PRO A 36 -4.63 9.04 8.21
C PRO A 36 -4.38 9.86 6.93
N GLY A 37 -4.54 11.17 7.03
CA GLY A 37 -4.03 12.10 6.02
C GLY A 37 -2.51 12.18 6.11
N HIS A 38 -1.79 11.29 5.43
CA HIS A 38 -0.33 11.18 5.56
C HIS A 38 0.39 12.47 5.14
N ALA A 39 -0.13 13.16 4.12
CA ALA A 39 0.40 14.45 3.68
C ALA A 39 0.18 15.53 4.75
N GLU A 40 -1.01 15.57 5.34
CA GLU A 40 -1.37 16.50 6.41
C GLU A 40 -0.55 16.26 7.68
N ILE A 41 -0.33 14.98 8.03
CA ILE A 41 0.55 14.59 9.14
C ILE A 41 1.98 15.07 8.88
N ALA A 42 2.49 14.94 7.66
CA ALA A 42 3.83 15.44 7.32
C ALA A 42 3.92 16.96 7.48
N HIS A 43 2.93 17.70 6.97
CA HIS A 43 2.85 19.15 7.15
C HIS A 43 2.80 19.56 8.63
N ALA A 44 2.03 18.85 9.45
CA ALA A 44 1.94 19.11 10.89
C ALA A 44 3.29 18.91 11.61
N ASN A 45 4.20 18.12 11.04
CA ASN A 45 5.55 17.87 11.55
C ASN A 45 6.64 18.71 10.85
N GLY A 46 6.26 19.71 10.04
CA GLY A 46 7.20 20.60 9.34
C GLY A 46 7.86 19.99 8.10
N ALA A 47 7.41 18.81 7.68
CA ALA A 47 7.84 18.17 6.44
C ALA A 47 6.96 18.60 5.25
N GLU A 48 7.43 18.35 4.04
CA GLU A 48 6.61 18.42 2.84
C GLU A 48 5.67 17.21 2.81
N GLY A 49 4.37 17.45 2.66
CA GLY A 49 3.37 16.42 2.45
C GLY A 49 2.74 16.58 1.07
N ARG A 50 2.58 15.48 0.33
CA ARG A 50 1.86 15.52 -0.93
C ARG A 50 1.09 14.23 -1.19
N ARG A 51 -0.18 14.37 -1.54
CA ARG A 51 -1.01 13.25 -2.01
C ARG A 51 -1.01 13.22 -3.53
N MET A 52 -0.63 12.08 -4.10
CA MET A 52 -0.64 11.86 -5.55
C MET A 52 -2.06 11.59 -6.02
N THR A 53 -2.48 12.24 -7.11
CA THR A 53 -3.79 11.97 -7.74
C THR A 53 -3.66 11.20 -9.06
N SER A 54 -2.45 11.12 -9.61
CA SER A 54 -2.14 10.38 -10.82
C SER A 54 -0.70 9.84 -10.80
N ALA A 55 -0.42 8.85 -11.64
CA ALA A 55 0.94 8.28 -11.76
C ALA A 55 1.95 9.29 -12.33
N ASP A 56 1.50 10.17 -13.23
CA ASP A 56 2.35 11.16 -13.90
C ASP A 56 2.90 12.23 -12.95
N GLU A 57 2.24 12.44 -11.81
CA GLU A 57 2.71 13.35 -10.76
C GLU A 57 3.89 12.82 -9.96
N LEU A 58 4.09 11.50 -9.92
CA LEU A 58 5.05 10.88 -9.00
C LEU A 58 6.48 11.30 -9.29
N ARG A 59 6.88 11.25 -10.57
CA ARG A 59 8.23 11.62 -11.00
C ARG A 59 8.55 13.09 -10.69
N PRO A 60 7.77 14.08 -11.16
CA PRO A 60 8.08 15.49 -10.87
C PRO A 60 7.97 15.82 -9.38
N ALA A 61 7.09 15.17 -8.62
CA ALA A 61 7.02 15.34 -7.17
C ALA A 61 8.29 14.82 -6.47
N LEU A 62 8.79 13.66 -6.89
CA LEU A 62 10.01 13.09 -6.33
C LEU A 62 11.23 13.94 -6.67
N GLU A 63 11.36 14.41 -7.92
CA GLU A 63 12.44 15.30 -8.35
C GLU A 63 12.44 16.61 -7.53
N ALA A 64 11.26 17.20 -7.30
CA ALA A 64 11.12 18.42 -6.51
C ALA A 64 11.53 18.22 -5.04
N SER A 65 11.08 17.14 -4.40
CA SER A 65 11.43 16.88 -3.00
C SER A 65 12.86 16.44 -2.78
N LEU A 66 13.49 15.78 -3.77
CA LEU A 66 14.93 15.47 -3.72
C LEU A 66 15.79 16.73 -3.88
N ALA A 67 15.30 17.74 -4.61
CA ALA A 67 15.96 19.04 -4.72
C ALA A 67 15.69 19.96 -3.52
N SER A 68 14.74 19.60 -2.66
CA SER A 68 14.41 20.33 -1.43
C SER A 68 15.30 19.87 -0.28
N ASP A 69 15.74 20.81 0.56
CA ASP A 69 16.46 20.50 1.81
C ASP A 69 15.50 20.14 2.96
N LYS A 70 14.32 19.59 2.64
CA LYS A 70 13.27 19.25 3.62
C LYS A 70 12.91 17.77 3.57
N PRO A 71 12.59 17.15 4.71
CA PRO A 71 11.93 15.83 4.71
C PRO A 71 10.61 15.90 3.94
N ALA A 72 10.29 14.85 3.19
CA ALA A 72 9.08 14.78 2.38
C ALA A 72 8.36 13.43 2.54
N VAL A 73 7.03 13.47 2.53
CA VAL A 73 6.14 12.31 2.51
C VAL A 73 5.24 12.40 1.30
N MET A 74 5.31 11.38 0.45
CA MET A 74 4.41 11.18 -0.69
C MET A 74 3.36 10.14 -0.32
N ASP A 75 2.11 10.57 -0.14
CA ASP A 75 0.96 9.68 -0.02
C ASP A 75 0.56 9.24 -1.44
N VAL A 76 0.82 7.97 -1.74
CA VAL A 76 0.58 7.38 -3.07
C VAL A 76 -0.50 6.32 -2.94
N PRO A 77 -1.76 6.64 -3.29
CA PRO A 77 -2.81 5.65 -3.44
C PRO A 77 -2.38 4.59 -4.47
N ILE A 78 -2.49 3.31 -4.11
CA ILE A 78 -2.15 2.20 -4.98
C ILE A 78 -3.23 1.13 -4.94
N VAL A 79 -3.42 0.42 -6.05
CA VAL A 79 -4.22 -0.79 -6.10
C VAL A 79 -3.42 -1.92 -5.44
N ASN A 80 -4.05 -2.68 -4.54
CA ASN A 80 -3.46 -3.90 -3.98
C ASN A 80 -3.39 -5.00 -5.05
N ASN A 81 -2.37 -4.93 -5.89
CA ASN A 81 -2.10 -5.91 -6.93
C ASN A 81 -1.16 -7.01 -6.38
N PRO A 82 -1.39 -8.29 -6.69
CA PRO A 82 -0.65 -9.35 -6.05
C PRO A 82 0.83 -9.27 -6.35
N THR A 83 1.62 -9.09 -5.29
CA THR A 83 3.08 -9.10 -5.37
C THR A 83 3.55 -10.51 -5.72
N ARG A 84 4.31 -10.65 -6.82
CA ARG A 84 4.97 -11.91 -7.15
C ARG A 84 6.05 -12.20 -6.09
N ALA A 85 5.73 -13.05 -5.13
CA ALA A 85 6.63 -13.44 -4.06
C ALA A 85 7.37 -14.77 -4.35
N THR A 86 7.54 -15.17 -5.61
CA THR A 86 8.22 -16.42 -6.01
C THR A 86 9.76 -16.34 -5.93
N GLY A 87 10.31 -15.44 -5.11
CA GLY A 87 11.75 -15.21 -4.96
C GLY A 87 12.36 -15.98 -3.78
N HIS A 88 13.60 -15.64 -3.40
CA HIS A 88 14.36 -16.33 -2.33
C HIS A 88 13.73 -16.29 -0.93
N ARG A 89 12.74 -15.42 -0.72
CA ARG A 89 11.96 -15.33 0.52
C ARG A 89 10.49 -15.38 0.13
N ASN A 90 10.01 -16.60 -0.12
CA ASN A 90 8.65 -16.81 -0.55
C ASN A 90 7.71 -16.81 0.66
N ILE A 91 6.79 -15.86 0.69
CA ILE A 91 5.82 -15.74 1.80
C ILE A 91 4.91 -16.97 1.91
N LEU A 92 4.74 -17.72 0.82
CA LEU A 92 3.97 -18.94 0.80
C LEU A 92 4.63 -20.06 1.60
N ASP A 93 5.96 -20.01 1.82
CA ASP A 93 6.70 -21.02 2.59
C ASP A 93 6.26 -21.07 4.07
N VAL A 94 5.65 -20.00 4.58
CA VAL A 94 5.15 -19.91 5.97
C VAL A 94 3.76 -20.53 6.12
N ARG A 95 3.01 -20.72 5.02
CA ARG A 95 1.57 -21.06 5.02
C ARG A 95 1.16 -22.12 4.00
N SER A 96 2.08 -22.86 3.37
CA SER A 96 1.70 -23.95 2.48
C SER A 96 1.33 -25.22 3.27
N SER A 97 0.03 -25.49 3.42
CA SER A 97 -0.43 -26.88 3.31
C SER A 97 -0.15 -27.40 1.90
N ASP A 98 -0.37 -28.68 1.60
CA ASP A 98 -0.08 -29.32 0.28
C ASP A 98 -0.75 -28.66 -0.96
N MET A 99 -1.42 -27.53 -0.79
CA MET A 99 -2.06 -26.73 -1.84
C MET A 99 -1.14 -25.60 -2.34
N VAL A 100 -0.94 -25.54 -3.66
CA VAL A 100 -0.22 -24.45 -4.33
C VAL A 100 -1.17 -23.27 -4.53
N LEU A 101 -1.28 -22.41 -3.51
CA LEU A 101 -2.05 -21.15 -3.58
C LEU A 101 -1.11 -19.94 -3.68
N SER A 102 -1.56 -18.87 -4.34
CA SER A 102 -0.83 -17.61 -4.49
C SER A 102 -1.60 -16.46 -3.86
N HIS A 103 -0.89 -15.38 -3.50
CA HIS A 103 -1.48 -14.11 -3.12
C HIS A 103 -2.45 -13.60 -4.21
N VAL A 104 -3.64 -13.15 -3.81
CA VAL A 104 -4.69 -12.63 -4.71
C VAL A 104 -5.08 -11.21 -4.31
N SER A 105 -5.61 -10.43 -5.26
CA SER A 105 -6.18 -9.11 -4.98
C SER A 105 -7.36 -9.23 -4.01
N THR A 106 -7.51 -8.20 -3.17
CA THR A 106 -8.65 -8.04 -2.25
C THR A 106 -9.64 -7.03 -2.76
#